data_AF-A0A7J3FPB5-F1
#
_entry.id   AF-A0A7J3FPB5-F1
#
_cell.length_a   1.000
_cell.length_b   1.000
_cell.length_c   1.000
_cell.angle_alpha   90.00
_cell.angle_beta   90.00
_cell.angle_gamma   90.00
#
_symmetry.space_group_name_H-M   'P 1'
#
loop_
_entity.id
_entity.type
_entity.pdbx_description
1 polymer ?
#
loop_
_entity_poly.entity_id
_entity_poly.type
_entity_poly.pdbx_seq_one_letter_code
_entity_poly.pdbx_strand_id
1 'polypeptide(L)'
;MREWGEAMEFPLFLSLSASLLLAAGIGASDTADAMGTAVGARILSYRKAVLLFSFFLFLGAIIEGGKVVEPVGRGVVSGPFFSDHPLPLSLILLLSGLAVMVGAWYGIPLSTHQVILGGIIGGGMIGHLLLGSSEVGLRGVKVLQILLAWCFAPLFSLFLSFSFYRLFRRFFLSVKNPATLNFLFSLGVVSSGCYMAYVMGANGLGTIMGGFLATRRGELTPSFLHEMALGGAIL
;
A
#
# COMPACT_ATOMS: atom_id res chain seq x y z
N MET A 1 29.35 15.07 22.71
CA MET A 1 28.89 13.68 22.48
C MET A 1 27.42 13.42 22.84
N ARG A 2 26.68 14.34 23.51
CA ARG A 2 25.23 14.18 23.77
C ARG A 2 24.31 14.70 22.64
N GLU A 3 24.78 15.60 21.79
CA GLU A 3 23.94 16.24 20.76
C GLU A 3 23.65 15.35 19.52
N TRP A 4 24.42 14.27 19.34
CA TRP A 4 24.27 13.36 18.19
C TRP A 4 23.22 12.27 18.41
N GLY A 5 22.86 11.97 19.66
CA GLY A 5 21.80 11.01 19.98
C GLY A 5 20.41 11.57 19.66
N GLU A 6 20.13 12.80 20.09
CA GLU A 6 18.82 13.43 19.90
C GLU A 6 18.49 13.73 18.42
N ALA A 7 19.50 14.05 17.60
CA ALA A 7 19.34 14.33 16.18
C ALA A 7 18.92 13.09 15.35
N MET A 8 19.26 11.88 15.80
CA MET A 8 18.81 10.63 15.18
C MET A 8 17.46 10.14 15.71
N GLU A 9 17.11 10.47 16.95
CA GLU A 9 15.86 10.02 17.58
C GLU A 9 14.64 10.77 17.05
N PHE A 10 14.74 12.08 16.78
CA PHE A 10 13.61 12.86 16.28
C PHE A 10 13.08 12.41 14.89
N PRO A 11 13.92 12.23 13.84
CA PRO A 11 13.46 11.67 12.56
C PRO A 11 12.87 10.26 12.70
N LEU A 12 13.44 9.44 13.58
CA LEU A 12 12.94 8.09 13.85
C LEU A 12 11.54 8.14 14.47
N PHE A 13 11.32 9.00 15.45
CA PHE A 13 10.02 9.21 16.08
C PHE A 13 8.96 9.68 15.07
N LEU A 14 9.33 10.62 14.19
CA LEU A 14 8.46 11.09 13.11
C LEU A 14 8.12 9.97 12.13
N SER A 15 9.11 9.20 11.70
CA SER A 15 8.91 8.07 10.77
C SER A 15 8.03 6.98 11.39
N LEU A 16 8.22 6.66 12.68
CA LEU A 16 7.39 5.68 13.39
C LEU A 16 5.93 6.17 13.49
N SER A 17 5.75 7.44 13.87
CA SER A 17 4.43 8.06 13.96
C SER A 17 3.73 8.09 12.60
N ALA A 18 4.47 8.40 11.53
CA ALA A 18 4.00 8.34 10.16
C ALA A 18 3.54 6.94 9.76
N SER A 19 4.35 5.91 10.06
CA SER A 19 4.00 4.52 9.76
C SER A 19 2.72 4.08 10.48
N LEU A 20 2.51 4.50 11.73
CA LEU A 20 1.28 4.21 12.47
C LEU A 20 0.06 4.93 11.85
N LEU A 21 0.21 6.20 11.48
CA LEU A 21 -0.86 6.96 10.82
C LEU A 21 -1.23 6.35 9.47
N LEU A 22 -0.23 5.98 8.66
CA LEU A 22 -0.43 5.30 7.39
C LEU A 22 -1.10 3.95 7.56
N ALA A 23 -0.67 3.13 8.53
CA ALA A 23 -1.29 1.85 8.83
C ALA A 23 -2.76 2.00 9.21
N ALA A 24 -3.08 2.97 10.08
CA ALA A 24 -4.45 3.23 10.50
C ALA A 24 -5.31 3.79 9.36
N GLY A 25 -4.77 4.70 8.54
CA GLY A 25 -5.46 5.28 7.40
C GLY A 25 -5.73 4.28 6.28
N ILE A 26 -4.74 3.44 5.93
CA ILE A 26 -4.89 2.32 5.00
C ILE A 26 -5.94 1.36 5.55
N GLY A 27 -5.85 0.96 6.81
CA GLY A 27 -6.84 0.05 7.41
C GLY A 27 -8.28 0.60 7.33
N ALA A 28 -8.48 1.89 7.59
CA ALA A 28 -9.80 2.51 7.52
C ALA A 28 -10.38 2.54 6.09
N SER A 29 -9.57 2.94 5.10
CA SER A 29 -10.00 3.06 3.70
C SER A 29 -10.11 1.69 3.01
N ASP A 30 -9.07 0.87 3.10
CA ASP A 30 -8.96 -0.39 2.36
C ASP A 30 -9.96 -1.45 2.84
N THR A 31 -10.36 -1.41 4.12
CA THR A 31 -11.42 -2.31 4.63
C THR A 31 -12.73 -2.06 3.90
N ALA A 32 -13.07 -0.80 3.62
CA ALA A 32 -14.29 -0.46 2.89
C ALA A 32 -14.22 -0.90 1.42
N ASP A 33 -13.04 -0.77 0.79
CA ASP A 33 -12.84 -1.22 -0.60
C ASP A 33 -12.95 -2.73 -0.74
N ALA A 34 -12.39 -3.51 0.19
CA ALA A 34 -12.42 -4.96 0.14
C ALA A 34 -13.77 -5.56 0.58
N MET A 35 -14.35 -5.06 1.68
CA MET A 35 -15.50 -5.69 2.34
C MET A 35 -16.80 -4.89 2.24
N GLY A 36 -16.77 -3.67 1.70
CA GLY A 36 -17.94 -2.78 1.63
C GLY A 36 -19.09 -3.36 0.83
N THR A 37 -18.81 -4.10 -0.25
CA THR A 37 -19.83 -4.79 -1.05
C THR A 37 -20.51 -5.90 -0.24
N ALA A 38 -19.76 -6.70 0.52
CA ALA A 38 -20.28 -7.77 1.37
C ALA A 38 -21.16 -7.22 2.52
N VAL A 39 -20.74 -6.12 3.14
CA VAL A 39 -21.50 -5.47 4.22
C VAL A 39 -22.73 -4.76 3.67
N GLY A 40 -22.59 -4.01 2.57
CA GLY A 40 -23.67 -3.28 1.91
C GLY A 40 -24.78 -4.19 1.38
N ALA A 41 -24.41 -5.35 0.83
CA ALA A 41 -25.35 -6.39 0.39
C ALA A 41 -25.94 -7.21 1.55
N ARG A 42 -25.60 -6.89 2.82
CA ARG A 42 -26.03 -7.62 4.03
C ARG A 42 -25.62 -9.10 4.04
N ILE A 43 -24.58 -9.46 3.31
CA ILE A 43 -24.00 -10.82 3.31
C ILE A 43 -23.22 -11.04 4.61
N LEU A 44 -22.43 -10.03 5.02
CA LEU A 44 -21.68 -10.03 6.27
C LEU A 44 -22.12 -8.88 7.17
N SER A 45 -22.07 -9.11 8.48
CA SER A 45 -22.13 -8.02 9.45
C SER A 45 -20.79 -7.29 9.47
N TYR A 46 -20.82 -5.99 9.79
CA TYR A 46 -19.62 -5.15 9.88
C TYR A 46 -18.51 -5.80 10.72
N ARG A 47 -18.85 -6.34 11.91
CA ARG A 47 -17.88 -7.01 12.79
C ARG A 47 -17.21 -8.21 12.12
N LYS A 48 -17.97 -9.03 11.39
CA LYS A 48 -17.43 -10.21 10.68
C LYS A 48 -16.54 -9.79 9.52
N ALA A 49 -16.94 -8.77 8.77
CA ALA A 49 -16.16 -8.21 7.68
C ALA A 49 -14.79 -7.70 8.16
N VAL A 50 -14.74 -6.93 9.25
CA VAL A 50 -13.48 -6.42 9.83
C VAL A 50 -12.57 -7.57 10.30
N LEU A 51 -13.12 -8.59 10.97
CA LEU A 51 -12.32 -9.74 11.43
C LEU A 51 -11.74 -10.52 10.25
N LEU A 52 -12.55 -10.77 9.23
CA LEU A 52 -12.12 -11.49 8.03
C LEU A 52 -11.08 -10.70 7.25
N PHE A 53 -11.29 -9.40 7.08
CA PHE A 53 -10.33 -8.50 6.47
C PHE A 53 -9.00 -8.52 7.21
N SER A 54 -9.02 -8.34 8.52
CA SER A 54 -7.80 -8.30 9.35
C SER A 54 -6.99 -9.59 9.23
N PHE A 55 -7.66 -10.75 9.18
CA PHE A 55 -7.01 -12.04 9.03
C PHE A 55 -6.30 -12.18 7.67
N PHE A 56 -7.00 -11.90 6.56
CA PHE A 56 -6.42 -12.02 5.23
C PHE A 56 -5.38 -10.94 4.94
N LEU A 57 -5.59 -9.71 5.43
CA LEU A 57 -4.61 -8.63 5.40
C LEU A 57 -3.31 -9.07 6.08
N PHE A 58 -3.40 -9.59 7.29
CA PHE A 58 -2.23 -10.09 8.03
C PHE A 58 -1.56 -11.26 7.30
N LEU A 59 -2.33 -12.14 6.69
CA LEU A 59 -1.81 -13.27 5.93
C LEU A 59 -1.01 -12.81 4.70
N GLY A 60 -1.55 -11.89 3.90
CA GLY A 60 -0.84 -11.36 2.72
C GLY A 60 0.38 -10.53 3.10
N ALA A 61 0.28 -9.77 4.20
CA ALA A 61 1.40 -9.07 4.79
C ALA A 61 2.53 -10.05 5.17
N ILE A 62 2.21 -11.19 5.78
CA ILE A 62 3.24 -12.17 6.17
C ILE A 62 3.87 -12.86 4.96
N ILE A 63 3.04 -13.33 4.03
CA ILE A 63 3.52 -14.19 2.94
C ILE A 63 4.25 -13.37 1.88
N GLU A 64 3.74 -12.19 1.50
CA GLU A 64 4.25 -11.46 0.35
C GLU A 64 4.67 -10.01 0.64
N GLY A 65 4.48 -9.53 1.88
CA GLY A 65 4.76 -8.15 2.27
C GLY A 65 6.20 -7.68 2.02
N GLY A 66 7.16 -8.60 2.06
CA GLY A 66 8.58 -8.30 1.82
C GLY A 66 8.91 -7.91 0.37
N LYS A 67 8.13 -8.38 -0.62
CA LYS A 67 8.43 -8.20 -2.06
C LYS A 67 8.34 -6.74 -2.52
N VAL A 68 7.58 -5.91 -1.79
CA VAL A 68 7.23 -4.54 -2.21
C VAL A 68 7.96 -3.45 -1.41
N VAL A 69 8.82 -3.85 -0.46
CA VAL A 69 9.55 -2.92 0.43
C VAL A 69 10.62 -2.11 -0.32
N GLU A 70 11.45 -2.76 -1.14
CA GLU A 70 12.58 -2.12 -1.85
C GLU A 70 12.15 -1.10 -2.92
N PRO A 71 11.17 -1.39 -3.80
CA PRO A 71 10.78 -0.46 -4.87
C PRO A 71 10.24 0.87 -4.33
N VAL A 72 9.52 0.87 -3.20
CA VAL A 72 8.90 2.07 -2.62
C VAL A 72 9.92 2.95 -1.90
N GLY A 73 10.88 2.36 -1.19
CA GLY A 73 11.83 3.13 -0.37
C GLY A 73 12.93 3.86 -1.15
N ARG A 74 13.50 3.24 -2.20
CA ARG A 74 14.66 3.79 -2.93
C ARG A 74 14.57 3.62 -4.45
N GLY A 75 13.45 3.12 -4.95
CA GLY A 75 13.28 2.86 -6.39
C GLY A 75 13.13 4.12 -7.24
N VAL A 76 12.69 5.24 -6.64
CA VAL A 76 12.21 6.43 -7.36
C VAL A 76 13.18 7.62 -7.29
N VAL A 77 13.94 7.73 -6.21
CA VAL A 77 14.95 8.79 -5.99
C VAL A 77 16.33 8.15 -5.86
N SER A 78 17.34 8.79 -6.45
CA SER A 78 18.76 8.44 -6.37
C SER A 78 19.53 9.48 -5.55
N GLY A 79 20.71 9.09 -5.05
CA GLY A 79 21.60 9.98 -4.29
C GLY A 79 21.52 9.74 -2.78
N PRO A 80 22.54 10.18 -2.03
CA PRO A 80 22.67 9.87 -0.61
C PRO A 80 21.75 10.72 0.29
N PHE A 81 21.20 11.84 -0.19
CA PHE A 81 20.51 12.83 0.64
C PHE A 81 19.45 12.28 1.61
N PHE A 82 18.53 11.42 1.17
CA PHE A 82 17.51 10.87 2.07
C PHE A 82 18.07 9.86 3.07
N SER A 83 19.22 9.26 2.77
CA SER A 83 19.95 8.39 3.70
C SER A 83 20.78 9.21 4.69
N ASP A 84 21.35 10.33 4.22
CA ASP A 84 22.25 11.19 4.98
C ASP A 84 21.51 12.18 5.87
N HIS A 85 20.33 12.59 5.42
CA HIS A 85 19.40 13.47 6.10
C HIS A 85 18.03 12.78 6.13
N PRO A 86 17.70 12.02 7.19
CA PRO A 86 16.43 11.29 7.29
C PRO A 86 15.22 12.20 7.57
N LEU A 87 15.42 13.43 8.03
CA LEU A 87 14.34 14.37 8.39
C LEU A 87 13.37 14.65 7.24
N PRO A 88 13.80 15.02 6.02
CA PRO A 88 12.89 15.34 4.93
C PRO A 88 11.98 14.17 4.56
N LEU A 89 12.52 12.94 4.49
CA LEU A 89 11.72 11.76 4.21
C LEU A 89 10.74 11.44 5.35
N SER A 90 11.18 11.59 6.61
CA SER A 90 10.31 11.41 7.79
C SER A 90 9.12 12.38 7.77
N LEU A 91 9.35 13.64 7.39
CA LEU A 91 8.30 14.67 7.26
C LEU A 91 7.36 14.37 6.09
N ILE A 92 7.89 13.95 4.94
CA ILE A 92 7.07 13.53 3.80
C ILE A 92 6.11 12.41 4.23
N LEU A 93 6.63 11.37 4.88
CA LEU A 93 5.80 10.24 5.33
C LEU A 93 4.76 10.67 6.36
N LEU A 94 5.11 11.56 7.29
CA LEU A 94 4.17 12.07 8.29
C LEU A 94 3.04 12.85 7.65
N LEU A 95 3.36 13.77 6.75
CA LEU A 95 2.37 14.56 6.02
C LEU A 95 1.50 13.68 5.11
N SER A 96 2.08 12.67 4.48
CA SER A 96 1.32 11.65 3.74
C SER A 96 0.35 10.89 4.64
N GLY A 97 0.81 10.45 5.82
CA GLY A 97 -0.02 9.76 6.81
C GLY A 97 -1.19 10.62 7.30
N LEU A 98 -0.93 11.90 7.58
CA LEU A 98 -1.98 12.85 7.94
C LEU A 98 -2.98 13.07 6.80
N ALA A 99 -2.51 13.25 5.57
CA ALA A 99 -3.39 13.43 4.40
C ALA A 99 -4.29 12.21 4.17
N VAL A 100 -3.74 11.00 4.29
CA VAL A 100 -4.51 9.75 4.17
C VAL A 100 -5.54 9.63 5.29
N MET A 101 -5.17 9.94 6.54
CA MET A 101 -6.08 9.90 7.68
C MET A 101 -7.24 10.90 7.52
N VAL A 102 -6.94 12.13 7.09
CA VAL A 102 -7.93 13.15 6.81
C VAL A 102 -8.87 12.70 5.69
N GLY A 103 -8.33 12.12 4.61
CA GLY A 103 -9.13 11.55 3.54
C GLY A 103 -10.09 10.46 4.04
N ALA A 104 -9.59 9.53 4.85
CA ALA A 104 -10.40 8.47 5.45
C ALA A 104 -11.53 9.04 6.33
N TRP A 105 -11.25 10.07 7.15
CA TRP A 105 -12.27 10.73 7.99
C TRP A 105 -13.36 11.43 7.19
N TYR A 106 -13.03 12.05 6.06
CA TYR A 106 -14.02 12.67 5.18
C TYR A 106 -14.64 11.71 4.17
N GLY A 107 -14.26 10.43 4.19
CA GLY A 107 -14.73 9.42 3.23
C GLY A 107 -14.26 9.69 1.79
N ILE A 108 -13.14 10.39 1.63
CA ILE A 108 -12.54 10.67 0.33
C ILE A 108 -11.65 9.48 -0.05
N PRO A 109 -11.90 8.79 -1.17
CA PRO A 109 -11.05 7.68 -1.61
C PRO A 109 -9.71 8.25 -2.11
N LEU A 110 -8.70 8.25 -1.24
CA LEU A 110 -7.34 8.68 -1.54
C LEU A 110 -6.41 7.48 -1.70
N SER A 111 -5.61 7.48 -2.77
CA SER A 111 -4.57 6.46 -2.96
C SER A 111 -3.34 6.78 -2.10
N THR A 112 -3.12 5.99 -1.05
CA THR A 112 -1.96 6.14 -0.15
C THR A 112 -0.63 6.07 -0.90
N HIS A 113 -0.51 5.17 -1.89
CA HIS A 113 0.67 5.06 -2.74
C HIS A 113 0.96 6.34 -3.51
N GLN A 114 -0.06 6.98 -4.08
CA GLN A 114 0.10 8.22 -4.84
C GLN A 114 0.49 9.39 -3.94
N VAL A 115 -0.08 9.47 -2.73
CA VAL A 115 0.24 10.51 -1.76
C VAL A 115 1.71 10.42 -1.31
N ILE A 116 2.19 9.21 -0.98
CA ILE A 116 3.58 8.99 -0.56
C ILE A 116 4.54 9.22 -1.72
N LEU A 117 4.31 8.60 -2.87
CA LEU A 117 5.20 8.72 -4.03
C LEU A 117 5.22 10.13 -4.59
N GLY A 118 4.09 10.84 -4.59
CA GLY A 118 4.02 12.26 -4.95
C GLY A 118 4.88 13.12 -4.03
N GLY A 119 4.84 12.87 -2.72
CA GLY A 119 5.70 13.54 -1.74
C GLY A 119 7.19 13.25 -1.95
N ILE A 120 7.55 11.99 -2.20
CA ILE A 120 8.93 11.57 -2.47
C ILE A 120 9.44 12.19 -3.78
N ILE A 121 8.63 12.19 -4.84
CA ILE A 121 8.98 12.81 -6.12
C ILE A 121 9.18 14.31 -5.94
N GLY A 122 8.26 15.00 -5.26
CA GLY A 122 8.36 16.44 -4.98
C GLY A 122 9.60 16.79 -4.15
N GLY A 123 9.88 16.01 -3.10
CA GLY A 123 11.11 16.14 -2.31
C GLY A 123 12.37 15.90 -3.15
N GLY A 124 12.33 14.93 -4.05
CA GLY A 124 13.40 14.67 -5.03
C GLY A 124 13.64 15.83 -6.00
N MET A 125 12.57 16.44 -6.53
CA MET A 125 12.67 17.60 -7.44
C MET A 125 13.29 18.82 -6.74
N ILE A 126 12.79 19.15 -5.53
CA ILE A 126 13.29 20.29 -4.77
C ILE A 126 14.74 20.03 -4.31
N GLY A 127 15.06 18.83 -3.84
CA GLY A 127 16.42 18.45 -3.47
C GLY A 127 17.39 18.58 -4.66
N HIS A 128 17.00 18.09 -5.84
CA HIS A 128 17.79 18.23 -7.07
C HIS A 128 18.02 19.71 -7.44
N LEU A 129 16.99 20.56 -7.30
CA LEU A 129 17.10 21.99 -7.60
C LEU A 129 18.04 22.74 -6.64
N LEU A 130 18.00 22.39 -5.35
CA LEU A 130 18.75 23.11 -4.31
C LEU A 130 20.18 22.61 -4.12
N LEU A 131 20.42 21.31 -4.28
CA LEU A 131 21.69 20.65 -3.93
C LEU A 131 22.43 20.08 -5.15
N GLY A 132 21.77 20.01 -6.30
CA GLY A 132 22.33 19.45 -7.53
C GLY A 132 22.19 17.94 -7.66
N SER A 133 22.39 17.45 -8.89
CA SER A 133 22.12 16.07 -9.30
C SER A 133 22.99 15.01 -8.62
N SER A 134 24.13 15.41 -8.02
CA SER A 134 25.04 14.53 -7.30
C SER A 134 24.50 14.09 -5.95
N GLU A 135 23.68 14.93 -5.31
CA GLU A 135 23.12 14.70 -3.97
C GLU A 135 21.74 14.05 -4.03
N VAL A 136 20.90 14.49 -4.98
CA VAL A 136 19.53 13.99 -5.19
C VAL A 136 19.19 14.01 -6.66
N GLY A 137 18.66 12.90 -7.16
CA GLY A 137 18.11 12.82 -8.52
C GLY A 137 16.84 11.98 -8.58
N LEU A 138 16.03 12.20 -9.62
CA LEU A 138 14.87 11.35 -9.90
C LEU A 138 15.24 10.29 -10.92
N ARG A 139 14.84 9.05 -10.66
CA ARG A 139 14.92 7.96 -11.63
C ARG A 139 13.75 8.08 -12.61
N GLY A 140 13.87 8.98 -13.58
CA GLY A 140 12.78 9.33 -14.52
C GLY A 140 12.12 8.13 -15.20
N VAL A 141 12.90 7.11 -15.59
CA VAL A 141 12.38 5.86 -16.17
C VAL A 141 11.47 5.11 -15.18
N LYS A 142 11.84 5.03 -13.90
CA LYS A 142 11.04 4.38 -12.86
C LYS A 142 9.76 5.16 -12.55
N VAL A 143 9.87 6.48 -12.45
CA VAL A 143 8.70 7.36 -12.30
C VAL A 143 7.72 7.13 -13.46
N LEU A 144 8.21 7.14 -14.70
CA LEU A 144 7.38 6.92 -15.88
C LEU A 144 6.72 5.53 -15.87
N GLN A 145 7.45 4.48 -15.49
CA GLN A 145 6.90 3.13 -15.35
C GLN A 145 5.73 3.09 -14.34
N ILE A 146 5.89 3.75 -13.19
CA ILE A 146 4.83 3.84 -12.17
C ILE A 146 3.61 4.60 -12.70
N LEU A 147 3.82 5.76 -13.34
CA LEU A 147 2.73 6.56 -13.90
C LEU A 147 1.97 5.79 -15.00
N LEU A 148 2.69 5.09 -15.88
CA LEU A 148 2.07 4.23 -16.89
C LEU A 148 1.27 3.11 -16.24
N ALA A 149 1.81 2.45 -15.20
CA ALA A 149 1.10 1.42 -14.47
C ALA A 149 -0.21 1.94 -13.84
N TRP A 150 -0.20 3.15 -13.27
CA TRP A 150 -1.42 3.78 -12.72
C TRP A 150 -2.47 4.10 -13.79
N CYS A 151 -2.04 4.47 -15.00
CA CYS A 151 -2.96 4.70 -16.12
C CYS A 151 -3.52 3.39 -16.70
N PHE A 152 -2.69 2.35 -16.83
CA PHE A 152 -3.09 1.09 -17.44
C PHE A 152 -3.86 0.16 -16.50
N ALA A 153 -3.59 0.20 -15.18
CA ALA A 153 -4.23 -0.70 -14.22
C ALA A 153 -5.78 -0.58 -14.20
N PRO A 154 -6.40 0.62 -14.19
CA PRO A 154 -7.86 0.75 -14.27
C PRO A 154 -8.43 0.22 -15.59
N LEU A 155 -7.76 0.48 -16.72
CA LEU A 155 -8.20 0.01 -18.04
C LEU A 155 -8.14 -1.52 -18.13
N PHE A 156 -7.07 -2.11 -17.60
CA PHE A 156 -6.91 -3.56 -17.56
C PHE A 156 -7.92 -4.21 -16.60
N SER A 157 -8.15 -3.60 -15.44
CA SER A 157 -9.18 -4.06 -14.48
C SER A 157 -10.59 -4.01 -15.09
N LEU A 158 -10.92 -2.93 -15.81
CA LEU A 158 -12.18 -2.81 -16.53
C LEU A 158 -12.35 -3.92 -17.58
N PHE A 159 -11.30 -4.17 -18.37
CA PHE A 159 -11.29 -5.23 -19.38
C PHE A 159 -11.50 -6.62 -18.75
N LEU A 160 -10.78 -6.94 -17.68
CA LEU A 160 -10.92 -8.20 -16.96
C LEU A 160 -12.31 -8.36 -16.33
N SER A 161 -12.80 -7.31 -15.66
CA SER A 161 -14.12 -7.29 -15.04
C SER A 161 -15.23 -7.53 -16.07
N PHE A 162 -15.17 -6.85 -17.22
CA PHE A 162 -16.10 -7.08 -18.32
C PHE A 162 -16.02 -8.51 -18.88
N SER A 163 -14.81 -9.04 -19.02
CA SER A 163 -14.58 -10.39 -19.51
C SER A 163 -15.14 -11.46 -18.56
N PHE A 164 -14.91 -11.32 -17.25
CA PHE A 164 -15.48 -12.20 -16.24
C PHE A 164 -17.01 -12.09 -16.18
N TYR A 165 -17.55 -10.87 -16.23
CA TYR A 165 -19.00 -10.68 -16.32
C TYR A 165 -19.58 -11.43 -17.52
N ARG A 166 -18.99 -11.29 -18.70
CA ARG A 166 -19.47 -11.97 -19.92
C ARG A 166 -19.38 -13.49 -19.81
N LEU A 167 -18.30 -14.00 -19.21
CA LEU A 167 -18.07 -15.44 -19.02
C LEU A 167 -19.09 -16.05 -18.05
N PHE A 168 -19.24 -15.45 -16.86
CA PHE A 168 -20.07 -16.03 -15.81
C PHE A 168 -21.56 -15.67 -15.92
N ARG A 169 -21.92 -14.61 -16.65
CA ARG A 169 -23.33 -14.20 -16.81
C ARG A 169 -24.22 -15.35 -17.26
N ARG A 170 -23.80 -16.14 -18.26
CA ARG A 170 -24.60 -17.28 -18.75
C ARG A 170 -24.78 -18.36 -17.69
N PHE A 171 -23.73 -18.61 -16.90
CA PHE A 171 -23.76 -19.59 -15.81
C PHE A 171 -24.73 -19.15 -14.71
N PHE A 172 -24.59 -17.91 -14.20
CA PHE A 172 -25.46 -17.39 -13.15
C PHE A 172 -26.93 -17.30 -13.59
N LEU A 173 -27.21 -16.88 -14.82
CA LEU A 173 -28.58 -16.83 -15.35
C LEU A 173 -29.21 -18.22 -15.56
N SER A 174 -28.40 -19.27 -15.68
CA SER A 174 -28.90 -20.65 -15.81
C SER A 174 -29.40 -21.23 -14.48
N VAL A 175 -29.00 -20.64 -13.34
CA VAL A 175 -29.41 -21.10 -12.01
C VAL A 175 -30.81 -20.57 -11.70
N LYS A 176 -31.81 -21.46 -11.77
CA LYS A 176 -33.22 -21.11 -11.55
C LYS A 176 -33.61 -20.97 -10.08
N ASN A 177 -32.89 -21.65 -9.18
CA ASN A 177 -33.18 -21.61 -7.74
C ASN A 177 -32.62 -20.32 -7.11
N PRO A 178 -33.46 -19.40 -6.60
CA PRO A 178 -33.00 -18.15 -6.01
C PRO A 178 -32.07 -18.35 -4.81
N ALA A 179 -32.29 -19.40 -4.00
CA ALA A 179 -31.46 -19.68 -2.83
C ALA A 179 -30.02 -20.06 -3.23
N THR A 180 -29.88 -20.92 -4.23
CA THR A 180 -28.57 -21.32 -4.76
C THR A 180 -27.86 -20.14 -5.41
N LEU A 181 -28.60 -19.30 -6.16
CA LEU A 181 -28.04 -18.11 -6.78
C LEU A 181 -27.51 -17.12 -5.75
N ASN A 182 -28.28 -16.86 -4.69
CA ASN A 182 -27.87 -15.96 -3.61
C ASN A 182 -26.64 -16.49 -2.86
N PHE A 183 -26.58 -17.80 -2.62
CA PHE A 183 -25.40 -18.44 -2.02
C PHE A 183 -24.15 -18.27 -2.89
N LEU A 184 -24.25 -18.52 -4.21
CA LEU A 184 -23.12 -18.37 -5.13
C LEU A 184 -22.61 -16.92 -5.22
N PHE A 185 -23.51 -15.94 -5.27
CA PHE A 185 -23.13 -14.52 -5.22
C PHE A 185 -22.48 -14.16 -3.89
N SER A 186 -23.07 -14.62 -2.78
CA SER A 186 -22.52 -14.40 -1.44
C SER A 186 -21.11 -14.96 -1.31
N LEU A 187 -20.90 -16.20 -1.79
CA LEU A 187 -19.60 -16.84 -1.82
C LEU A 187 -18.60 -16.06 -2.67
N GLY A 188 -19.00 -15.62 -3.86
CA GLY A 188 -18.14 -14.86 -4.77
C GLY A 188 -17.74 -13.49 -4.23
N VAL A 189 -18.67 -12.78 -3.59
CA VAL A 189 -18.40 -11.47 -2.97
C VAL A 189 -17.49 -11.60 -1.75
N VAL A 190 -17.72 -12.60 -0.89
CA VAL A 190 -16.87 -12.81 0.28
C VAL A 190 -15.49 -13.30 -0.13
N SER A 191 -15.38 -14.23 -1.08
CA SER A 191 -14.07 -14.74 -1.53
C SER A 191 -13.25 -13.67 -2.24
N SER A 192 -13.87 -12.83 -3.08
CA SER A 192 -13.17 -11.71 -3.72
C SER A 192 -12.74 -10.64 -2.71
N GLY A 193 -13.56 -10.36 -1.69
CA GLY A 193 -13.20 -9.47 -0.58
C GLY A 193 -12.02 -9.99 0.25
N CYS A 194 -11.99 -11.28 0.56
CA CYS A 194 -10.85 -11.92 1.23
C CYS A 194 -9.57 -11.86 0.38
N TYR A 195 -9.68 -12.13 -0.92
CA TYR A 195 -8.55 -12.04 -1.83
C TYR A 195 -8.04 -10.60 -1.95
N MET A 196 -8.93 -9.61 -2.03
CA MET A 196 -8.57 -8.20 -2.03
C MET A 196 -7.84 -7.82 -0.73
N ALA A 197 -8.34 -8.24 0.43
CA ALA A 197 -7.69 -8.01 1.72
C ALA A 197 -6.28 -8.61 1.77
N TYR A 198 -6.10 -9.83 1.26
CA TYR A 198 -4.79 -10.46 1.12
C TYR A 198 -3.83 -9.63 0.26
N VAL A 199 -4.26 -9.23 -0.94
CA VAL A 199 -3.44 -8.43 -1.86
C VAL A 199 -3.10 -7.06 -1.27
N MET A 200 -4.05 -6.44 -0.55
CA MET A 200 -3.80 -5.19 0.19
C MET A 200 -2.76 -5.38 1.29
N GLY A 201 -2.77 -6.50 2.01
CA GLY A 201 -1.75 -6.83 3.00
C GLY A 201 -0.35 -6.96 2.40
N ALA A 202 -0.26 -7.70 1.29
CA ALA A 202 0.98 -7.91 0.54
C ALA A 202 1.58 -6.60 0.02
N ASN A 203 0.75 -5.67 -0.46
CA ASN A 203 1.21 -4.40 -1.02
C ASN A 203 1.38 -3.30 0.05
N GLY A 204 0.55 -3.30 1.08
CA GLY A 204 0.46 -2.27 2.11
C GLY A 204 1.68 -2.23 3.02
N LEU A 205 2.22 -3.40 3.39
CA LEU A 205 3.44 -3.48 4.20
C LEU A 205 4.63 -2.81 3.53
N GLY A 206 4.85 -3.08 2.23
CA GLY A 206 5.94 -2.47 1.47
C GLY A 206 5.86 -0.94 1.44
N THR A 207 4.65 -0.40 1.44
CA THR A 207 4.39 1.04 1.43
C THR A 207 4.73 1.70 2.75
N ILE A 208 4.35 1.08 3.86
CA ILE A 208 4.60 1.59 5.22
C ILE A 208 6.06 1.39 5.60
N MET A 209 6.60 0.20 5.35
CA MET A 209 7.95 -0.19 5.74
C MET A 209 9.02 0.36 4.81
N GLY A 210 8.77 0.46 3.51
CA GLY A 210 9.73 0.98 2.54
C GLY A 210 10.16 2.42 2.84
N GLY A 211 9.20 3.27 3.22
CA GLY A 211 9.48 4.64 3.67
C GLY A 211 10.29 4.69 4.97
N PHE A 212 9.88 3.91 5.97
CA PHE A 212 10.57 3.84 7.27
C PHE A 212 11.98 3.25 7.19
N LEU A 213 12.21 2.26 6.32
CA LEU A 213 13.52 1.65 6.14
C LEU A 213 14.43 2.53 5.29
N ALA A 214 13.87 3.32 4.37
CA ALA A 214 14.65 4.26 3.58
C ALA A 214 15.33 5.35 4.43
N THR A 215 14.77 5.72 5.59
CA THR A 215 15.40 6.65 6.56
C THR A 215 16.55 6.02 7.39
N ARG A 216 16.83 4.72 7.27
CA ARG A 216 17.98 4.06 7.94
C ARG A 216 19.21 3.95 7.01
N ARG A 217 20.40 4.34 7.49
CA ARG A 217 21.70 4.00 6.86
C ARG A 217 22.09 2.56 7.26
N GLY A 218 22.04 1.60 6.33
CA GLY A 218 22.44 0.19 6.56
C GLY A 218 21.51 -0.84 5.91
N GLU A 219 21.93 -2.12 5.86
CA GLU A 219 21.26 -3.23 5.13
C GLU A 219 19.73 -3.26 5.31
N LEU A 220 19.08 -3.34 4.14
CA LEU A 220 17.81 -2.68 3.83
C LEU A 220 16.55 -3.50 4.12
N THR A 221 16.73 -4.69 4.66
CA THR A 221 15.65 -5.52 5.15
C THR A 221 16.19 -6.23 6.39
N PRO A 222 15.53 -6.13 7.56
CA PRO A 222 15.77 -7.08 8.64
C PRO A 222 15.78 -8.49 8.03
N SER A 223 16.65 -9.39 8.47
CA SER A 223 16.75 -10.76 7.93
C SER A 223 15.37 -11.42 7.79
N PHE A 224 14.49 -11.16 8.74
CA PHE A 224 13.08 -11.55 8.71
C PHE A 224 12.29 -11.02 7.49
N LEU A 225 12.43 -9.76 7.07
CA LEU A 225 11.77 -9.24 5.85
C LEU A 225 12.36 -9.83 4.57
N HIS A 226 13.66 -10.13 4.57
CA HIS A 226 14.31 -10.82 3.45
C HIS A 226 13.82 -12.28 3.38
N GLU A 227 13.71 -12.97 4.51
CA GLU A 227 13.10 -14.29 4.63
C GLU A 227 11.61 -14.29 4.26
N MET A 228 10.85 -13.25 4.56
CA MET A 228 9.47 -13.11 4.09
C MET A 228 9.40 -12.88 2.57
N ALA A 229 10.29 -12.05 2.02
CA ALA A 229 10.37 -11.83 0.58
C ALA A 229 10.75 -13.11 -0.19
N LEU A 230 11.67 -13.91 0.36
CA LEU A 230 12.09 -15.22 -0.17
C LEU A 230 11.03 -16.31 0.08
N GLY A 231 10.44 -16.36 1.27
CA GLY A 231 9.40 -17.32 1.66
C GLY A 231 8.13 -17.18 0.84
N GLY A 232 7.75 -15.95 0.48
CA GLY A 232 6.69 -15.69 -0.49
C GLY A 232 7.05 -15.99 -1.95
N ALA A 233 8.33 -16.23 -2.27
CA ALA A 233 8.77 -16.62 -3.61
C ALA A 233 8.89 -18.15 -3.79
N ILE A 234 8.79 -18.92 -2.69
CA ILE A 234 8.86 -20.39 -2.67
C ILE A 234 7.45 -21.02 -2.71
N LEU A 235 6.39 -20.23 -2.48
CA LEU A 235 4.97 -20.60 -2.69
C LEU A 235 4.45 -20.05 -4.03
#